data_AF-A0A9R0TUG3-F1
#
_entry.id   AF-A0A9R0TUG3-F1
#
_cell.length_a   1.000
_cell.length_b   1.000
_cell.length_c   1.000
_cell.angle_alpha   90.00
_cell.angle_beta   90.00
_cell.angle_gamma   90.00
#
_symmetry.space_group_name_H-M   'P 1'
#
loop_
_entity.id
_entity.type
_entity.pdbx_description
1 polymer ?
#
loop_
_entity_poly.entity_id
_entity_poly.type
_entity_poly.pdbx_seq_one_letter_code
_entity_poly.pdbx_strand_id
1 'polypeptide(L)'
;MRNLHAALASLGLDGAVKVSSAHASSVLASSYPPSAGAFDAAQMDRAARGAGTPRRPGAPVEVFLFDLYDEDGKTGAEFERHFGIFRADGVKAYNINFA
;
A
#
# COMPACT_ATOMS: atom_id res chain seq x y z
N MET A 1 5.51 7.66 12.63
CA MET A 1 5.51 6.31 13.28
C MET A 1 6.38 6.18 14.53
N ARG A 2 7.26 7.14 14.89
CA ARG A 2 8.00 7.07 16.17
C ARG A 2 7.07 7.02 17.39
N ASN A 3 6.00 7.82 17.39
CA ASN A 3 5.07 7.91 18.52
C ASN A 3 4.21 6.64 18.70
N LEU A 4 3.76 6.00 17.62
CA LEU A 4 2.94 4.79 17.69
C LEU A 4 3.75 3.56 18.11
N HIS A 5 4.98 3.43 17.59
CA HIS A 5 5.89 2.38 18.04
C HIS A 5 6.32 2.60 19.49
N ALA A 6 6.62 3.84 19.89
CA ALA A 6 6.92 4.17 21.29
C ALA A 6 5.75 3.85 22.23
N ALA A 7 4.51 4.10 21.81
CA ALA A 7 3.31 3.75 22.58
C ALA A 7 3.13 2.22 22.70
N LEU A 8 3.34 1.47 21.62
CA LEU A 8 3.28 0.00 21.67
C LEU A 8 4.39 -0.59 22.55
N ALA A 9 5.59 -0.01 22.48
CA ALA A 9 6.72 -0.40 23.33
C ALA A 9 6.46 -0.09 24.80
N SER A 10 5.88 1.08 25.13
CA SER A 10 5.55 1.44 26.51
C SER A 10 4.46 0.54 27.12
N LEU A 11 3.65 -0.09 26.27
CA LEU A 11 2.62 -1.05 26.66
C LEU A 11 3.10 -2.51 26.63
N GLY A 12 4.35 -2.78 26.22
CA GLY A 12 4.88 -4.14 26.06
C GLY A 12 4.23 -4.94 24.94
N LEU A 13 3.53 -4.27 24.02
CA LEU A 13 2.76 -4.89 22.94
C LEU A 13 3.54 -4.99 21.62
N ASP A 14 4.75 -4.45 21.53
CA ASP A 14 5.52 -4.37 20.28
C ASP A 14 6.06 -5.73 19.77
N GLY A 15 5.95 -6.79 20.58
CA GLY A 15 6.16 -8.18 20.17
C GLY A 15 4.90 -8.88 19.61
N ALA A 16 3.72 -8.47 20.07
CA ALA A 16 2.43 -9.07 19.71
C ALA A 16 1.72 -8.30 18.58
N VAL A 17 1.77 -6.96 18.63
CA VAL A 17 1.18 -6.07 17.62
C VAL A 17 2.28 -5.59 16.69
N LYS A 18 2.37 -6.24 15.54
CA LYS A 18 3.34 -5.88 14.50
C LYS A 18 2.82 -4.72 13.66
N VAL A 19 3.54 -3.61 13.70
CA VAL A 19 3.40 -2.54 12.72
C VAL A 19 4.19 -2.93 11.48
N SER A 20 3.55 -3.58 10.50
CA SER A 20 4.19 -4.09 9.28
C SER A 20 4.56 -2.96 8.31
N SER A 21 3.61 -2.09 7.98
CA SER A 21 3.82 -0.91 7.14
C SER A 21 2.68 0.07 7.33
N ALA A 22 2.83 1.00 8.27
CA ALA A 22 1.93 2.15 8.33
C ALA A 22 2.38 3.15 7.26
N HIS A 23 1.69 3.13 6.13
CA HIS A 23 1.75 4.19 5.16
C HIS A 23 1.06 5.42 5.79
N ALA A 24 1.62 6.62 5.62
CA ALA A 24 0.91 7.82 6.04
C ALA A 24 -0.46 7.84 5.31
N SER A 25 -1.49 8.47 5.87
CA SER A 25 -2.73 8.71 5.10
C SER A 25 -2.46 9.46 3.78
N SER A 26 -1.34 10.20 3.74
CA SER A 26 -0.77 10.85 2.56
C SER A 26 -0.03 9.92 1.60
N VAL A 27 -0.09 8.59 1.77
CA VAL A 27 0.44 7.66 0.76
C VAL A 27 -0.34 7.79 -0.54
N LEU A 28 -1.59 8.20 -0.44
CA LEU A 28 -2.39 8.64 -1.57
C LEU A 28 -2.25 10.15 -1.68
N ALA A 29 -1.72 10.63 -2.80
CA ALA A 29 -1.84 12.03 -3.20
C ALA A 29 -3.28 12.37 -3.60
N SER A 30 -3.98 11.40 -4.18
CA SER A 30 -5.41 11.47 -4.50
C SER A 30 -6.05 10.11 -4.19
N SER A 31 -7.18 10.12 -3.48
CA SER A 31 -7.93 8.91 -3.12
C SER A 31 -9.35 8.89 -3.67
N TYR A 32 -9.86 10.01 -4.18
CA TYR A 32 -11.20 10.13 -4.75
C TYR A 32 -11.23 11.11 -5.95
N PRO A 33 -11.93 10.77 -7.05
CA PRO A 33 -12.60 9.50 -7.30
C PRO A 33 -11.58 8.33 -7.43
N PRO A 34 -11.96 7.08 -7.12
CA PRO A 34 -11.03 5.94 -7.17
C PRO A 34 -10.34 5.76 -8.53
N SER A 35 -11.01 6.11 -9.62
CA SER A 35 -10.46 6.10 -10.99
C SER A 35 -9.34 7.11 -11.23
N ALA A 36 -9.22 8.12 -10.37
CA ALA A 36 -8.14 9.13 -10.36
C ALA A 36 -7.25 9.00 -9.12
N GLY A 37 -7.26 7.82 -8.47
CA GLY A 37 -6.38 7.53 -7.35
C GLY A 37 -4.91 7.61 -7.79
N ALA A 38 -4.08 8.24 -6.96
CA ALA A 38 -2.65 8.38 -7.22
C ALA A 38 -1.85 8.28 -5.92
N PHE A 39 -0.73 7.57 -5.97
CA PHE A 39 0.22 7.51 -4.85
C PHE A 39 1.07 8.77 -4.78
N ASP A 40 1.44 9.18 -3.57
CA ASP A 40 2.39 10.26 -3.33
C ASP A 40 3.80 9.84 -3.76
N ALA A 41 4.40 10.62 -4.65
CA ALA A 41 5.68 10.30 -5.27
C ALA A 41 6.82 10.18 -4.24
N ALA A 42 6.82 10.98 -3.18
CA ALA A 42 7.87 10.93 -2.16
C ALA A 42 7.78 9.64 -1.32
N GLN A 43 6.57 9.14 -1.08
CA GLN A 43 6.38 7.84 -0.42
C GLN A 43 6.83 6.68 -1.33
N MET A 44 6.52 6.75 -2.63
CA MET A 44 6.96 5.75 -3.60
C MET A 44 8.49 5.72 -3.73
N ASP A 45 9.14 6.88 -3.83
CA ASP A 45 10.59 6.99 -3.86
C ASP A 45 11.26 6.40 -2.61
N ARG A 46 10.68 6.68 -1.44
CA ARG A 46 11.18 6.11 -0.17
C ARG A 46 11.09 4.59 -0.16
N ALA A 47 10.00 4.03 -0.68
CA ALA A 47 9.81 2.59 -0.80
C ALA A 47 10.79 1.97 -1.81
N ALA A 48 10.91 2.58 -3.00
CA ALA A 48 11.79 2.13 -4.07
C ALA A 48 13.28 2.11 -3.66
N ARG A 49 13.69 3.03 -2.78
CA ARG A 49 15.05 3.07 -2.20
C ARG A 49 15.31 2.01 -1.12
N GLY A 50 14.35 1.12 -0.85
CA GLY A 50 14.52 0.05 0.13
C GLY A 50 14.69 0.57 1.56
N ALA A 51 14.13 1.74 1.90
CA ALA A 51 14.32 2.36 3.21
C ALA A 51 13.85 1.46 4.38
N GLY A 52 13.02 0.46 4.10
CA GLY A 52 12.44 -0.43 5.09
C GLY A 52 11.49 0.31 6.03
N THR A 53 11.35 -0.23 7.24
CA THR A 53 10.46 0.31 8.27
C THR A 53 11.27 0.96 9.39
N PRO A 54 10.68 1.83 10.22
CA PRO A 54 11.37 2.37 11.39
C PRO A 54 11.96 1.30 12.33
N ARG A 55 11.33 0.11 12.44
CA ARG A 55 11.82 -1.01 13.27
C ARG A 55 12.85 -1.89 12.55
N ARG A 56 12.81 -1.95 11.21
CA ARG A 56 13.79 -2.67 10.38
C ARG A 56 14.31 -1.76 9.26
N PRO A 57 15.18 -0.79 9.58
CA PRO A 57 15.74 0.10 8.58
C PRO A 57 16.56 -0.69 7.57
N GLY A 58 16.43 -0.38 6.28
CA GLY A 58 17.19 -1.03 5.20
C GLY A 58 16.86 -2.51 4.95
N ALA A 59 15.96 -3.11 5.75
CA ALA A 59 15.48 -4.46 5.46
C ALA A 59 14.52 -4.40 4.27
N PRO A 60 14.68 -5.29 3.27
CA PRO A 60 13.77 -5.35 2.14
C PRO A 60 12.35 -5.60 2.64
N VAL A 61 11.40 -4.84 2.11
CA VAL A 61 9.97 -5.05 2.30
C VAL A 61 9.44 -5.53 0.96
N GLU A 62 9.11 -6.81 0.89
CA GLU A 62 8.41 -7.36 -0.25
C GLU A 62 6.96 -6.88 -0.22
N VAL A 63 6.51 -6.25 -1.31
CA VAL A 63 5.18 -5.68 -1.44
C VAL A 63 4.48 -6.38 -2.58
N PHE A 64 3.32 -6.97 -2.28
CA PHE A 64 2.41 -7.52 -3.27
C PHE A 64 1.27 -6.52 -3.47
N LEU A 65 1.09 -6.07 -4.71
CA LEU A 65 -0.08 -5.29 -5.09
C LEU A 65 -1.25 -6.27 -5.26
N PHE A 66 -2.38 -5.92 -4.67
CA PHE A 66 -3.64 -6.65 -4.83
C PHE A 66 -4.54 -5.84 -5.77
N ASP A 67 -4.95 -6.33 -6.94
CA ASP A 67 -4.54 -7.59 -7.61
C ASP A 67 -4.22 -7.33 -9.10
N LEU A 68 -3.84 -8.38 -9.83
CA LEU A 68 -3.46 -8.32 -11.23
C LEU A 68 -4.64 -7.93 -12.13
N TYR A 69 -5.81 -8.51 -11.90
CA TYR A 69 -7.00 -8.31 -12.73
C TYR A 69 -8.21 -7.87 -11.91
N ASP A 70 -9.14 -7.18 -12.57
CA ASP A 70 -10.50 -6.98 -12.04
C ASP A 70 -11.18 -8.34 -11.83
N GLU A 71 -11.88 -8.50 -10.70
CA GLU A 71 -12.51 -9.76 -10.30
C GLU A 71 -14.03 -9.58 -10.26
N ASP A 72 -14.70 -9.83 -11.39
CA ASP A 72 -16.15 -9.67 -11.56
C ASP A 72 -17.00 -10.58 -10.63
N GLY A 73 -16.46 -11.72 -10.21
CA GLY A 73 -17.09 -12.65 -9.27
C GLY A 73 -17.11 -12.20 -7.81
N LYS A 74 -16.48 -11.07 -7.45
CA LYS A 74 -16.47 -10.60 -6.06
C LYS A 74 -17.84 -10.09 -5.60
N THR A 75 -18.24 -10.57 -4.42
CA THR A 75 -19.45 -10.11 -3.73
C THR A 75 -19.15 -8.88 -2.87
N GLY A 76 -20.19 -8.11 -2.52
CA GLY A 76 -20.05 -6.90 -1.70
C GLY A 76 -20.15 -5.60 -2.49
N ALA A 77 -19.44 -4.57 -2.01
CA ALA A 77 -19.48 -3.23 -2.62
C ALA A 77 -18.93 -3.24 -4.04
N GLU A 78 -19.44 -2.37 -4.91
CA GLU A 78 -19.05 -2.35 -6.33
C GLU A 78 -17.54 -2.21 -6.54
N PHE A 79 -16.88 -1.35 -5.77
CA PHE A 79 -15.43 -1.13 -5.93
C PHE A 79 -14.58 -2.38 -5.70
N GLU A 80 -15.08 -3.41 -5.01
CA GLU A 80 -14.38 -4.68 -4.81
C GLU A 80 -14.02 -5.35 -6.14
N ARG A 81 -14.83 -5.15 -7.19
CA ARG A 81 -14.60 -5.74 -8.51
C ARG A 81 -13.57 -5.00 -9.36
N HIS A 82 -13.08 -3.84 -8.92
CA HIS A 82 -12.27 -2.90 -9.73
C HIS A 82 -10.92 -2.53 -9.10
N PHE A 83 -10.28 -3.47 -8.41
CA PHE A 83 -8.93 -3.29 -7.83
C PHE A 83 -7.79 -3.72 -8.78
N GLY A 84 -8.10 -4.30 -9.95
CA GLY A 84 -7.11 -4.84 -10.87
C GLY A 84 -6.19 -3.78 -11.46
N ILE A 85 -4.90 -4.07 -11.57
CA ILE A 85 -4.00 -3.24 -12.40
C ILE A 85 -4.23 -3.44 -13.90
N PHE A 86 -4.87 -4.54 -14.29
CA PHE A 86 -5.40 -4.81 -15.62
C PHE A 86 -6.91 -5.05 -15.55
N ARG A 87 -7.63 -4.63 -16.59
CA ARG A 87 -9.02 -5.04 -16.81
C ARG A 87 -9.07 -6.45 -17.37
N ALA A 88 -10.26 -7.05 -17.42
CA ALA A 88 -10.48 -8.38 -18.00
C ALA A 88 -10.00 -8.52 -19.47
N ASP A 89 -9.92 -7.42 -20.21
CA ASP A 89 -9.40 -7.36 -21.58
C ASP A 89 -7.87 -7.23 -21.67
N GLY A 90 -7.17 -7.17 -20.53
CA GLY A 90 -5.73 -6.99 -20.45
C GLY A 90 -5.26 -5.54 -20.61
N VAL A 91 -6.16 -4.57 -20.77
CA VAL A 91 -5.81 -3.15 -20.80
C VAL A 91 -5.45 -2.68 -19.39
N LYS A 92 -4.34 -1.96 -19.26
CA LYS A 92 -3.92 -1.36 -17.99
C LYS A 92 -5.02 -0.44 -17.45
N ALA A 93 -5.42 -0.64 -16.20
CA ALA A 93 -6.32 0.26 -15.49
C ALA A 93 -5.59 1.55 -15.06
N TYR A 94 -4.31 1.42 -14.73
CA TYR A 94 -3.46 2.51 -14.25
C TYR A 94 -2.14 2.57 -15.03
N ASN A 95 -1.60 3.77 -15.22
CA ASN A 95 -0.28 3.95 -15.82
C ASN A 95 0.82 3.71 -14.76
N ILE A 96 1.05 2.45 -14.42
CA ILE A 96 2.07 2.01 -13.46
C ILE A 96 3.32 1.55 -14.21
N ASN A 97 4.48 2.02 -13.74
CA ASN A 97 5.78 1.54 -14.19
C ASN A 97 6.36 0.60 -13.11
N PHE A 98 6.82 -0.57 -13.55
CA PHE A 98 7.43 -1.60 -12.69
C PHE A 98 8.96 -1.67 -12.84
N ALA A 99 9.54 -0.81 -13.69
CA ALA A 99 10.97 -0.75 -14.01
C ALA A 99 11.58 0.63 -13.71
#